data_AF-A0A381EFT2-F1
#
_entry.id   AF-A0A381EFT2-F1
#
_cell.length_a   1.000
_cell.length_b   1.000
_cell.length_c   1.000
_cell.angle_alpha   90.00
_cell.angle_beta   90.00
_cell.angle_gamma   90.00
#
_symmetry.space_group_name_H-M   'P 1'
#
loop_
_entity.id
_entity.type
_entity.pdbx_description
1 polymer ?
#
loop_
_entity_poly.entity_id
_entity_poly.type
_entity_poly.pdbx_seq_one_letter_code
_entity_poly.pdbx_strand_id
1 'polypeptide(L)'
;MCQFHQIKIIVRHLSRKPKSRAAQALRALSLTLTETTQAAFEAALKRWYEQYAAFLNERSVNEKTGHSHYTHKRLRTAYNSLKRHLPWLFTCERFPDLGIPNTTNLLEGKFSEMKQLLQCHRGLKKESKLRFIKDYFSKK
;
A
#
# COMPACT_ATOMS: atom_id res chain seq x y z
N MET A 1 8.47 2.03 -1.34
CA MET A 1 7.06 1.59 -1.16
C MET A 1 6.94 0.15 -1.67
N CYS A 2 6.38 -0.81 -0.93
CA CYS A 2 6.19 -2.19 -1.42
C CYS A 2 4.72 -2.51 -1.70
N GLN A 3 4.48 -3.58 -2.49
CA GLN A 3 3.13 -4.02 -2.90
C GLN A 3 2.23 -4.34 -1.70
N PHE A 4 2.73 -5.04 -0.68
CA PHE A 4 1.97 -5.35 0.53
C PHE A 4 1.49 -4.09 1.27
N HIS A 5 2.39 -3.13 1.49
CA HIS A 5 2.04 -1.87 2.11
C HIS A 5 1.06 -1.08 1.24
N GLN A 6 1.15 -1.21 -0.09
CA GLN A 6 0.23 -0.53 -1.01
C GLN A 6 -1.17 -1.10 -0.90
N ILE A 7 -1.30 -2.43 -0.85
CA ILE A 7 -2.58 -3.10 -0.58
C ILE A 7 -3.16 -2.64 0.76
N LYS A 8 -2.34 -2.51 1.81
CA LYS A 8 -2.78 -1.97 3.11
C LYS A 8 -3.28 -0.52 3.01
N ILE A 9 -2.63 0.34 2.23
CA ILE A 9 -3.09 1.72 1.97
C ILE A 9 -4.46 1.70 1.27
N ILE A 10 -4.63 0.85 0.26
CA ILE A 10 -5.91 0.71 -0.45
C ILE A 10 -7.01 0.25 0.50
N VAL A 11 -6.78 -0.78 1.30
CA VAL A 11 -7.74 -1.26 2.30
C VAL A 11 -8.07 -0.19 3.34
N ARG A 12 -7.09 0.62 3.77
CA ARG A 12 -7.34 1.75 4.69
C ARG A 12 -8.30 2.79 4.09
N HIS A 13 -8.16 3.09 2.81
CA HIS A 13 -9.03 4.07 2.14
C HIS A 13 -10.39 3.48 1.73
N LEU A 14 -10.45 2.26 1.20
CA LEU A 14 -11.66 1.67 0.62
C LEU A 14 -12.41 0.70 1.53
N SER A 15 -11.81 0.28 2.64
CA SER A 15 -12.20 -0.89 3.46
C SER A 15 -12.01 -2.24 2.75
N ARG A 16 -12.25 -3.34 3.48
CA ARG A 16 -12.20 -4.71 2.91
C ARG A 16 -13.43 -5.06 2.07
N LYS A 17 -14.57 -4.41 2.32
CA LYS A 17 -15.85 -4.63 1.63
C LYS A 17 -16.44 -3.28 1.18
N PRO A 18 -15.81 -2.59 0.20
CA PRO A 18 -16.32 -1.33 -0.32
C PRO A 18 -17.73 -1.50 -0.92
N LYS A 19 -18.57 -0.48 -0.76
CA LYS A 19 -19.96 -0.51 -1.26
C LYS A 19 -20.10 -0.17 -2.74
N SER A 20 -19.28 0.76 -3.26
CA SER A 20 -19.39 1.19 -4.66
C SER A 20 -18.63 0.23 -5.60
N ARG A 21 -19.18 0.02 -6.81
CA ARG A 21 -18.57 -0.81 -7.86
C ARG A 21 -17.16 -0.33 -8.21
N ALA A 22 -16.96 0.98 -8.33
CA ALA A 22 -15.66 1.58 -8.59
C ALA A 22 -14.61 1.21 -7.53
N ALA A 23 -14.97 1.28 -6.25
CA ALA A 23 -14.07 0.93 -5.14
C ALA A 23 -13.85 -0.58 -5.03
N GLN A 24 -14.85 -1.41 -5.32
CA GLN A 24 -14.70 -2.86 -5.42
C GLN A 24 -13.72 -3.24 -6.52
N ALA A 25 -13.88 -2.67 -7.71
CA ALA A 25 -12.99 -2.91 -8.85
C ALA A 25 -11.55 -2.45 -8.55
N LEU A 26 -11.37 -1.26 -7.94
CA LEU A 26 -10.01 -0.78 -7.60
C LEU A 26 -9.34 -1.66 -6.54
N ARG A 27 -10.12 -2.13 -5.55
CA ARG A 27 -9.62 -3.07 -4.55
C ARG A 27 -9.24 -4.39 -5.19
N ALA A 28 -10.09 -4.96 -6.05
CA ALA A 28 -9.81 -6.21 -6.75
C ALA A 28 -8.54 -6.08 -7.59
N LEU A 29 -8.40 -4.99 -8.36
CA LEU A 29 -7.18 -4.69 -9.10
C LEU A 29 -5.96 -4.63 -8.18
N SER A 30 -6.04 -3.93 -7.04
CA SER A 30 -4.89 -3.85 -6.12
C SER A 30 -4.42 -5.21 -5.59
N LEU A 31 -5.29 -6.21 -5.51
CA LEU A 31 -4.93 -7.55 -5.04
C LEU A 31 -4.15 -8.35 -6.09
N THR A 32 -4.18 -7.96 -7.36
CA THR A 32 -3.41 -8.62 -8.42
C THR A 32 -1.96 -8.11 -8.48
N LEU A 33 -1.58 -7.13 -7.65
CA LEU A 33 -0.24 -6.51 -7.66
C LEU A 33 0.90 -7.52 -7.58
N THR A 34 0.73 -8.58 -6.78
CA THR A 34 1.77 -9.59 -6.53
C THR A 34 1.91 -10.63 -7.64
N GLU A 35 0.96 -10.66 -8.59
CA GLU A 35 0.84 -11.71 -9.61
C GLU A 35 0.91 -11.15 -11.03
N THR A 36 1.12 -9.83 -11.18
CA THR A 36 1.12 -9.14 -12.47
C THR A 36 2.45 -8.45 -12.72
N THR A 37 2.77 -8.22 -14.00
CA THR A 37 3.90 -7.38 -14.41
C THR A 37 3.55 -5.91 -14.27
N GLN A 38 4.55 -5.03 -14.20
CA GLN A 38 4.34 -3.59 -14.16
C GLN A 38 3.47 -3.12 -15.33
N ALA A 39 3.78 -3.56 -16.56
CA ALA A 39 3.06 -3.15 -17.76
C ALA A 39 1.59 -3.60 -17.74
N ALA A 40 1.31 -4.84 -17.34
CA ALA A 40 -0.05 -5.36 -17.25
C ALA A 40 -0.87 -4.61 -16.20
N PHE A 41 -0.27 -4.35 -15.03
CA PHE A 41 -0.93 -3.62 -13.96
C PHE A 41 -1.21 -2.16 -14.35
N GLU A 42 -0.25 -1.48 -14.99
CA GLU A 42 -0.41 -0.13 -15.49
C GLU A 42 -1.56 -0.01 -16.50
N ALA A 43 -1.63 -0.94 -17.46
CA ALA A 43 -2.70 -0.99 -18.43
C ALA A 43 -4.07 -1.25 -17.77
N ALA A 44 -4.14 -2.14 -16.79
CA ALA A 44 -5.36 -2.40 -16.04
C ALA A 44 -5.80 -1.20 -15.18
N LEU A 45 -4.85 -0.50 -14.56
CA LEU A 45 -5.12 0.72 -13.78
C LEU A 45 -5.61 1.87 -14.68
N LYS A 46 -5.05 2.01 -15.87
CA LYS A 46 -5.50 2.97 -16.89
C LYS A 46 -6.94 2.68 -17.32
N ARG A 47 -7.25 1.42 -17.66
CA ARG A 47 -8.62 0.98 -18.00
C ARG A 47 -9.62 1.24 -16.88
N TRP A 48 -9.23 0.95 -15.64
CA TRP A 48 -10.07 1.27 -14.47
C TRP A 48 -10.36 2.77 -14.39
N TYR A 49 -9.33 3.62 -14.58
CA TYR A 49 -9.53 5.07 -14.54
C TYR A 49 -10.48 5.53 -15.65
N GLU A 50 -10.28 5.06 -16.89
CA GLU A 50 -11.16 5.40 -18.02
C GLU A 50 -12.61 5.02 -17.74
N GLN A 51 -12.85 3.83 -17.19
CA GLN A 51 -14.20 3.36 -16.85
C GLN A 51 -14.87 4.19 -15.75
N TYR A 52 -14.12 4.64 -14.74
CA TYR A 52 -14.68 5.29 -13.54
C TYR A 52 -14.32 6.78 -13.43
N ALA A 53 -13.76 7.41 -14.47
CA ALA A 53 -13.28 8.80 -14.43
C ALA A 53 -14.40 9.79 -14.07
N ALA A 54 -15.57 9.64 -14.70
CA ALA A 54 -16.74 10.48 -14.41
C ALA A 54 -17.16 10.37 -12.93
N PHE A 55 -17.29 9.13 -12.43
CA PHE A 55 -17.59 8.86 -11.02
C PHE A 55 -16.52 9.44 -10.08
N LEU A 56 -15.24 9.28 -10.40
CA LEU A 56 -14.14 9.78 -9.56
C LEU A 56 -14.05 11.31 -9.50
N ASN A 57 -14.53 11.98 -10.55
CA ASN A 57 -14.53 13.43 -10.69
C ASN A 57 -15.85 14.08 -10.25
N GLU A 58 -16.83 13.30 -9.79
CA GLU A 58 -18.07 13.81 -9.21
C GLU A 58 -17.76 14.76 -8.04
N ARG A 59 -18.44 15.90 -8.02
CA ARG A 59 -18.30 16.93 -7.00
C ARG A 59 -19.63 17.21 -6.33
N SER A 60 -19.59 17.33 -5.01
CA SER A 60 -20.70 17.79 -4.18
C SER A 60 -20.41 19.21 -3.69
N VAL A 61 -21.45 20.02 -3.58
CA VAL A 61 -21.36 21.38 -3.02
C VAL A 61 -21.83 21.34 -1.58
N ASN A 62 -21.11 21.99 -0.68
CA ASN A 62 -21.58 22.19 0.69
C ASN A 62 -22.59 23.33 0.70
N GLU A 63 -23.86 23.04 1.01
CA GLU A 63 -24.96 24.01 1.00
C GLU A 63 -24.73 25.19 1.95
N LYS A 64 -23.99 24.99 3.05
CA LYS A 64 -23.75 26.04 4.06
C LYS A 64 -22.61 26.98 3.69
N THR A 65 -21.59 26.48 2.98
CA THR A 65 -20.37 27.25 2.68
C THR A 65 -20.19 27.56 1.19
N GLY A 66 -21.01 26.98 0.32
CA GLY A 66 -20.88 27.08 -1.14
C GLY A 66 -19.67 26.35 -1.72
N HIS A 67 -18.81 25.75 -0.90
CA HIS A 67 -17.57 25.13 -1.37
C HIS A 67 -17.81 23.76 -2.02
N SER A 68 -17.29 23.61 -3.25
CA SER A 68 -17.32 22.36 -4.00
C SER A 68 -16.17 21.42 -3.64
N HIS A 69 -16.46 20.16 -3.37
CA HIS A 69 -15.48 19.12 -3.06
C HIS A 69 -15.76 17.82 -3.82
N TYR A 70 -14.74 17.01 -4.06
CA TYR A 70 -14.93 15.68 -4.65
C TYR A 70 -15.79 14.81 -3.73
N THR A 71 -16.81 14.17 -4.29
CA THR A 71 -17.72 13.28 -3.56
C THR A 71 -16.97 12.05 -3.06
N HIS A 72 -16.12 11.45 -3.91
CA HIS A 72 -15.42 10.19 -3.62
C HIS A 72 -13.97 10.38 -3.18
N LYS A 73 -13.71 11.27 -2.20
CA LYS A 73 -12.35 11.63 -1.74
C LYS A 73 -11.47 10.41 -1.44
N ARG A 74 -11.99 9.45 -0.68
CA ARG A 74 -11.24 8.25 -0.27
C ARG A 74 -10.85 7.39 -1.47
N LEU A 75 -11.75 7.23 -2.44
CA LEU A 75 -11.46 6.48 -3.67
C LEU A 75 -10.39 7.18 -4.50
N ARG A 76 -10.48 8.51 -4.63
CA ARG A 76 -9.48 9.31 -5.33
C ARG A 76 -8.12 9.22 -4.66
N THR A 77 -8.04 9.29 -3.34
CA THR A 77 -6.79 9.11 -2.59
C THR A 77 -6.22 7.71 -2.79
N ALA A 78 -7.05 6.67 -2.77
CA ALA A 78 -6.62 5.29 -3.04
C ALA A 78 -6.00 5.16 -4.44
N TYR A 79 -6.70 5.61 -5.48
CA TYR A 79 -6.21 5.60 -6.86
C TYR A 79 -4.90 6.41 -7.01
N ASN A 80 -4.86 7.62 -6.47
CA ASN A 80 -3.67 8.47 -6.55
C ASN A 80 -2.46 7.86 -5.83
N SER A 81 -2.68 7.09 -4.76
CA SER A 81 -1.59 6.38 -4.09
C SER A 81 -0.98 5.30 -4.99
N LEU A 82 -1.80 4.54 -5.74
CA LEU A 82 -1.32 3.57 -6.71
C LEU A 82 -0.51 4.27 -7.81
N LYS A 83 -1.08 5.31 -8.41
CA LYS A 83 -0.42 6.07 -9.48
C LYS A 83 0.92 6.66 -9.04
N ARG A 84 0.98 7.24 -7.84
CA ARG A 84 2.22 7.81 -7.29
C ARG A 84 3.27 6.74 -7.01
N HIS A 85 2.85 5.59 -6.48
CA HIS A 85 3.79 4.58 -6.02
C HIS A 85 4.21 3.58 -7.10
N LEU A 86 3.51 3.56 -8.23
CA LEU A 86 3.69 2.66 -9.37
C LEU A 86 5.16 2.38 -9.71
N PRO A 87 6.07 3.37 -9.77
CA PRO A 87 7.46 3.10 -10.13
C PRO A 87 8.22 2.23 -9.12
N TRP A 88 7.79 2.23 -7.85
CA TRP A 88 8.42 1.48 -6.77
C TRP A 88 7.76 0.13 -6.50
N LEU A 89 6.51 -0.08 -6.95
CA LEU A 89 5.79 -1.33 -6.71
C LEU A 89 6.41 -2.52 -7.44
N PHE A 90 7.14 -2.26 -8.52
CA PHE A 90 7.76 -3.27 -9.38
C PHE A 90 9.29 -3.17 -9.38
N THR A 91 9.87 -2.72 -8.26
CA THR A 91 11.35 -2.58 -8.12
C THR A 91 12.07 -3.91 -8.37
N CYS A 92 11.48 -5.04 -7.96
CA CYS A 92 12.01 -6.38 -8.22
C CYS A 92 12.10 -6.72 -9.72
N GLU A 93 11.15 -6.24 -10.53
CA GLU A 93 11.14 -6.46 -11.98
C GLU A 93 12.15 -5.54 -12.70
N ARG A 94 12.38 -4.33 -12.15
CA ARG A 94 13.33 -3.35 -12.69
C ARG A 94 14.79 -3.69 -12.45
N PHE A 95 15.08 -4.42 -11.36
CA PHE A 95 16.43 -4.77 -10.95
C PHE A 95 16.53 -6.28 -10.64
N PRO A 96 16.38 -7.15 -11.66
CA PRO A 96 16.39 -8.60 -11.46
C PRO A 96 17.71 -9.11 -10.87
N ASP A 97 18.83 -8.47 -11.20
CA ASP A 97 20.17 -8.84 -10.75
C ASP A 97 20.38 -8.70 -9.24
N LEU A 98 19.54 -7.88 -8.57
CA LEU A 98 19.59 -7.69 -7.12
C LEU A 98 18.91 -8.81 -6.33
N GLY A 99 18.25 -9.76 -7.01
CA GLY A 99 17.57 -10.89 -6.37
C GLY A 99 16.48 -10.48 -5.38
N ILE A 100 15.88 -9.30 -5.56
CA ILE A 100 14.89 -8.75 -4.62
C ILE A 100 13.60 -9.56 -4.75
N PRO A 101 13.12 -10.19 -3.66
CA PRO A 101 11.87 -10.93 -3.72
C PRO A 101 10.69 -9.99 -3.97
N ASN A 102 9.70 -10.46 -4.72
CA ASN A 102 8.46 -9.71 -4.98
C ASN A 102 7.64 -9.44 -3.69
N THR A 103 7.83 -10.27 -2.66
CA THR A 103 7.14 -10.13 -1.37
C THR A 103 8.10 -9.71 -0.26
N THR A 104 7.60 -8.96 0.72
CA THR A 104 8.37 -8.55 1.90
C THR A 104 8.27 -9.53 3.06
N ASN A 105 7.86 -10.80 2.80
CA ASN A 105 7.60 -11.80 3.84
C ASN A 105 8.83 -12.06 4.71
N LEU A 106 10.02 -12.09 4.12
CA LEU A 106 11.29 -12.27 4.84
C LEU A 106 11.53 -11.12 5.84
N LEU A 107 11.33 -9.88 5.40
CA LEU A 107 11.51 -8.69 6.24
C LEU A 107 10.45 -8.64 7.34
N GLU A 108 9.17 -8.84 7.00
CA GLU A 108 8.08 -8.84 7.98
C GLU A 108 8.29 -9.95 9.04
N GLY A 109 8.74 -11.14 8.63
CA GLY A 109 9.10 -12.23 9.54
C GLY A 109 10.20 -11.84 10.51
N LYS A 110 11.33 -11.34 10.00
CA LYS A 110 12.46 -10.88 10.83
C LYS A 110 12.07 -9.77 11.80
N PHE A 111 11.34 -8.75 11.34
CA PHE A 111 10.90 -7.67 12.22
C PHE A 111 9.85 -8.15 13.23
N SER A 112 9.02 -9.13 12.89
CA SER A 112 8.03 -9.70 13.82
C SER A 112 8.70 -10.49 14.93
N GLU A 113 9.67 -11.35 14.59
CA GLU A 113 10.49 -12.09 15.56
C GLU A 113 11.22 -11.12 16.51
N MET A 114 11.92 -10.12 15.96
CA MET A 114 12.60 -9.09 16.76
C MET A 114 11.65 -8.38 17.73
N LYS A 115 10.46 -7.99 17.25
CA LYS A 115 9.46 -7.30 18.08
C LYS A 115 8.90 -8.21 19.17
N GLN A 116 8.72 -9.51 18.91
CA GLN A 116 8.29 -10.47 19.92
C GLN A 116 9.34 -10.59 21.03
N LEU A 117 10.62 -10.73 20.69
CA LEU A 117 11.70 -10.79 21.67
C LEU A 117 11.78 -9.49 22.50
N LEU A 118 11.68 -8.33 21.87
CA LEU A 118 11.62 -7.04 22.57
C LEU A 118 10.39 -6.91 23.48
N GLN A 119 9.26 -7.51 23.10
CA GLN A 119 8.05 -7.49 23.93
C GLN A 119 8.20 -8.28 25.23
N CYS A 120 9.07 -9.28 25.30
CA CYS A 120 9.41 -9.96 26.56
C CYS A 120 10.21 -9.03 27.50
N HIS A 121 10.82 -7.96 26.98
CA HIS A 121 11.68 -7.04 27.72
C HIS A 121 11.18 -5.59 27.66
N ARG A 122 9.88 -5.36 27.90
CA ARG A 122 9.24 -4.02 27.75
C ARG A 122 9.93 -2.91 28.56
N GLY A 123 10.48 -3.27 29.73
CA GLY A 123 11.16 -2.37 30.68
C GLY A 123 12.56 -1.90 30.27
N LEU A 124 13.10 -2.34 29.12
CA LEU A 124 14.42 -1.88 28.68
C LEU A 124 14.43 -0.36 28.42
N LYS A 125 15.48 0.29 28.93
CA LYS A 125 15.83 1.67 28.57
C LYS A 125 16.12 1.76 27.07
N LYS A 126 15.97 2.96 26.49
CA LYS A 126 16.15 3.20 25.05
C LYS A 126 17.52 2.72 24.54
N GLU A 127 18.59 2.99 25.29
CA GLU A 127 19.95 2.57 24.96
C GLU A 127 20.08 1.04 24.89
N SER A 128 19.51 0.33 25.87
CA SER A 128 19.52 -1.13 25.90
C SER A 128 18.68 -1.73 24.77
N LYS A 129 17.55 -1.09 24.39
CA LYS A 129 16.76 -1.48 23.20
C LYS A 129 17.57 -1.34 21.92
N LEU A 130 18.34 -0.25 21.77
CA LEU A 130 19.21 -0.05 20.61
C LEU A 130 20.32 -1.11 20.56
N ARG A 131 20.94 -1.42 21.71
CA ARG A 131 21.95 -2.49 21.79
C ARG A 131 21.36 -3.86 21.43
N PHE A 132 20.17 -4.18 21.94
CA PHE A 132 19.44 -5.40 21.59
C PHE A 132 19.19 -5.51 20.08
N ILE A 133 18.68 -4.44 19.46
CA ILE A 133 18.38 -4.43 18.02
C ILE A 133 19.67 -4.64 17.21
N LYS A 134 20.77 -3.95 17.58
CA LYS A 134 22.07 -4.13 16.93
C LYS A 134 22.57 -5.57 17.06
N ASP A 135 22.49 -6.15 18.26
CA ASP A 135 22.90 -7.54 18.50
C ASP A 135 22.06 -8.54 17.70
N TYR A 136 20.73 -8.36 17.69
CA TYR A 136 19.80 -9.19 16.93
C TYR A 136 20.13 -9.24 15.44
N PHE A 137 20.49 -8.11 14.82
CA PHE A 137 20.89 -8.06 13.41
C PHE A 137 22.38 -8.40 13.15
N SER A 138 23.20 -8.49 14.20
CA SER A 138 24.61 -8.91 14.08
C SER A 138 24.78 -10.43 14.09
N LYS A 139 23.77 -11.17 14.56
CA LYS A 139 23.76 -12.64 14.53
C LYS A 139 23.54 -13.12 13.10
N LYS A 140 24.54 -13.84 12.58
CA LYS A 140 24.49 -14.52 11.28
C LYS A 140 23.52 -15.69 11.31
#